data_AF-A0A914Q5M3-F1
#
_entry.id   AF-A0A914Q5M3-F1
#
_cell.length_a   1.000
_cell.length_b   1.000
_cell.length_c   1.000
_cell.angle_alpha   90.00
_cell.angle_beta   90.00
_cell.angle_gamma   90.00
#
_symmetry.space_group_name_H-M   'P 1'
#
loop_
_entity.id
_entity.type
_entity.pdbx_description
1 polymer ?
#
loop_
_entity_poly.entity_id
_entity_poly.type
_entity_poly.pdbx_seq_one_letter_code
_entity_poly.pdbx_strand_id
1 'polypeptide(L)'
;MNFIIENENDEDPTEEDIIVLYNLVDGACKKSYGFFAAKLAGVPNAIVKDASSAGKLLEEQQKKFKENQTKLIAAQKHVQTLQKLRELCSREMNVIEITKLIEVL
;
A
#
# COMPACT_ATOMS: atom_id res chain seq x y z
N MET A 1 13.02 9.25 -16.08
CA MET A 1 14.30 9.96 -15.89
C MET A 1 15.33 8.92 -15.48
N ASN A 2 16.50 8.88 -16.12
CA ASN A 2 17.53 7.87 -15.84
C ASN A 2 18.71 8.46 -15.04
N PHE A 3 19.36 7.62 -14.22
CA PHE A 3 20.42 8.01 -13.29
C PHE A 3 21.55 6.97 -13.30
N ILE A 4 22.78 7.43 -13.08
CA ILE A 4 23.92 6.59 -12.66
C ILE A 4 24.17 6.90 -11.19
N ILE A 5 24.34 5.86 -10.39
CA ILE A 5 24.56 5.98 -8.94
C ILE A 5 25.90 5.30 -8.65
N GLU A 6 26.81 6.06 -8.08
CA GLU A 6 28.06 5.56 -7.50
C GLU A 6 27.91 5.53 -5.98
N ASN A 7 28.52 4.53 -5.33
CA ASN A 7 28.47 4.33 -3.88
C ASN A 7 27.03 4.23 -3.34
N GLU A 8 26.18 3.45 -4.01
CA GLU A 8 24.79 3.25 -3.57
C GLU A 8 24.76 2.70 -2.13
N ASN A 9 24.12 3.46 -1.23
CA ASN A 9 24.07 3.16 0.19
C ASN A 9 22.66 3.47 0.72
N ASP A 10 21.87 2.41 0.92
CA ASP A 10 20.51 2.52 1.45
C ASP A 10 20.48 2.96 2.92
N GLU A 11 21.58 2.83 3.68
CA GLU A 11 21.65 3.26 5.08
C GLU A 11 21.88 4.76 5.19
N ASP A 12 22.85 5.29 4.43
CA ASP A 12 23.29 6.68 4.47
C ASP A 12 23.23 7.36 3.09
N PRO A 13 22.17 8.14 2.79
CA PRO A 13 22.03 8.80 1.49
C PRO A 13 23.01 9.96 1.28
N THR A 14 23.86 10.30 2.26
CA THR A 14 24.86 11.37 2.11
C THR A 14 26.11 10.92 1.35
N GLU A 15 26.37 9.62 1.33
CA GLU A 15 27.53 9.01 0.67
C GLU A 15 27.31 8.73 -0.81
N GLU A 16 26.05 8.75 -1.27
CA GLU A 16 25.73 8.52 -2.68
C GLU A 16 26.18 9.68 -3.56
N ASP A 17 26.76 9.32 -4.72
CA ASP A 17 27.08 10.23 -5.79
C ASP A 17 26.24 9.89 -7.02
N ILE A 18 25.40 10.85 -7.44
CA ILE A 18 24.38 10.62 -8.46
C ILE A 18 24.63 11.51 -9.67
N ILE A 19 24.66 10.87 -10.84
CA ILE A 19 24.75 11.54 -12.14
C ILE A 19 23.40 11.42 -12.84
N VAL A 20 22.80 12.57 -13.12
CA VAL A 20 21.53 12.66 -13.84
C VAL A 20 21.80 12.58 -15.33
N LEU A 21 21.23 11.57 -16.01
CA LEU A 21 21.49 11.35 -17.45
C LEU A 21 20.60 12.16 -18.39
N TYR A 22 19.59 12.85 -17.85
CA TYR A 22 18.60 13.63 -18.62
C TYR A 22 17.88 12.84 -19.73
N ASN A 23 17.93 11.52 -19.66
CA ASN A 23 17.21 10.65 -20.56
C ASN A 23 15.84 10.28 -19.99
N LEU A 24 14.80 10.37 -20.83
CA LEU A 24 13.47 9.89 -20.50
C LEU A 24 13.38 8.40 -20.86
N VAL A 25 13.02 7.59 -19.87
CA VAL A 25 12.90 6.14 -19.99
C VAL A 25 11.57 5.72 -19.38
N ASP A 26 10.98 4.65 -19.91
CA ASP A 26 9.74 4.08 -19.40
C ASP A 26 9.92 3.46 -18.01
N GLY A 27 8.84 3.45 -17.23
CA GLY A 27 8.80 2.87 -15.89
C GLY A 27 8.93 3.88 -14.75
N ALA A 28 8.78 3.39 -13.53
CA ALA A 28 8.89 4.18 -12.31
C ALA A 28 10.35 4.23 -11.82
N CYS A 29 10.71 5.30 -11.11
CA CYS A 29 11.99 5.37 -10.42
C CYS A 29 12.00 4.38 -9.25
N LYS A 30 13.09 3.63 -9.11
CA LYS A 30 13.25 2.63 -8.03
C LYS A 30 13.30 3.26 -6.63
N LYS A 31 13.89 4.46 -6.52
CA LYS A 31 14.04 5.22 -5.28
C LYS A 31 13.78 6.71 -5.48
N SER A 32 13.56 7.42 -4.38
CA SER A 32 13.50 8.88 -4.34
C SER A 32 14.90 9.47 -4.22
N TYR A 33 15.20 10.50 -5.00
CA TYR A 33 16.48 11.22 -4.98
C TYR A 33 16.38 12.58 -4.26
N GLY A 34 15.35 12.77 -3.41
CA GLY A 34 15.12 14.03 -2.69
C GLY A 34 16.27 14.40 -1.74
N PHE A 35 16.91 13.43 -1.10
CA PHE A 35 18.06 13.66 -0.22
C PHE A 35 19.31 14.12 -1.00
N PHE A 36 19.51 13.61 -2.23
CA PHE A 36 20.55 14.10 -3.12
C PHE A 36 20.30 15.55 -3.54
N ALA A 37 19.04 15.92 -3.82
CA ALA A 37 18.68 17.31 -4.08
C ALA A 37 18.96 18.21 -2.86
N ALA A 38 18.71 17.73 -1.64
CA ALA A 38 19.04 18.44 -0.41
C ALA A 38 20.56 18.63 -0.22
N LYS A 39 21.36 17.60 -0.51
CA LYS A 39 22.84 17.66 -0.54
C LYS A 39 23.32 18.72 -1.53
N LEU A 40 22.80 18.73 -2.76
CA LEU A 40 23.12 19.75 -3.77
C LEU A 40 22.71 21.16 -3.35
N ALA A 41 21.62 21.29 -2.57
CA ALA A 41 21.17 22.56 -2.01
C ALA A 41 22.01 23.02 -0.79
N GLY A 42 23.01 22.26 -0.37
CA GLY A 42 23.88 22.60 0.76
C GLY A 42 23.27 22.32 2.14
N VAL A 43 22.25 21.45 2.21
CA VAL A 43 21.68 21.04 3.51
C VAL A 43 22.72 20.24 4.29
N PRO A 44 22.95 20.53 5.58
CA PRO A 44 23.91 19.79 6.40
C PRO A 44 23.64 18.28 6.44
N ASN A 45 24.69 17.47 6.28
CA ASN A 45 24.59 16.01 6.26
C ASN A 45 23.87 15.43 7.50
N ALA A 46 24.06 16.02 8.69
CA ALA A 46 23.35 15.59 9.89
C ALA A 46 21.82 15.67 9.72
N ILE A 47 21.31 16.76 9.13
CA ILE A 47 19.88 16.94 8.89
C ILE A 47 19.38 15.93 7.85
N VAL A 48 20.17 15.67 6.81
CA VAL A 48 19.82 14.68 5.77
C VAL A 48 19.72 13.26 6.37
N LYS A 49 20.66 12.88 7.25
CA LYS A 49 20.65 11.58 7.94
C LYS A 49 19.45 11.44 8.90
N ASP A 50 19.16 12.48 9.67
CA ASP A 50 18.01 12.49 10.58
C ASP A 50 16.69 12.36 9.81
N ALA A 51 16.54 13.11 8.71
CA ALA A 51 15.37 13.06 7.86
C ALA A 51 15.20 11.70 7.16
N SER A 52 16.30 11.07 6.72
CA SER A 52 16.30 9.72 6.16
C SER A 52 15.80 8.69 7.18
N SER A 53 16.31 8.77 8.41
CA SER A 53 15.90 7.89 9.51
C SER A 53 14.41 8.04 9.85
N ALA A 54 13.92 9.28 9.92
CA ALA A 54 12.50 9.57 10.13
C ALA A 54 11.61 9.05 8.97
N GLY A 55 12.09 9.18 7.73
CA GLY A 55 11.41 8.67 6.54
C GLY A 55 11.22 7.16 6.57
N LYS A 56 12.29 6.40 6.89
CA LYS A 56 12.23 4.92 7.03
C LYS A 56 11.20 4.49 8.08
N LEU A 57 11.18 5.14 9.23
CA LEU A 57 10.20 4.87 10.28
C LEU A 57 8.76 5.07 9.78
N LEU A 58 8.52 6.14 9.01
CA LEU A 58 7.21 6.45 8.47
C LEU A 58 6.78 5.43 7.41
N GLU A 59 7.69 4.98 6.55
CA GLU A 59 7.42 3.94 5.56
C GLU A 59 7.01 2.61 6.21
N GLU A 60 7.71 2.21 7.28
CA GLU A 60 7.37 1.02 8.07
C GLU A 60 5.98 1.14 8.70
N GLN A 61 5.66 2.30 9.27
CA GLN A 61 4.34 2.57 9.85
C GLN A 61 3.24 2.52 8.78
N GLN A 62 3.49 3.11 7.61
CA GLN A 62 2.55 3.10 6.50
C GLN A 62 2.29 1.68 6.00
N LYS A 63 3.32 0.84 5.92
CA LYS A 63 3.20 -0.58 5.54
C LYS A 63 2.31 -1.32 6.54
N LYS A 64 2.58 -1.20 7.83
CA LYS A 64 1.76 -1.81 8.90
C LYS A 64 0.31 -1.32 8.84
N PHE A 65 0.09 -0.03 8.59
CA PHE A 65 -1.26 0.52 8.46
C PHE A 65 -2.02 -0.08 7.28
N LYS A 66 -1.38 -0.18 6.09
CA LYS A 66 -1.97 -0.79 4.89
C LYS A 66 -2.30 -2.27 5.10
N GLU A 67 -1.41 -3.02 5.76
CA GLU A 67 -1.63 -4.43 6.10
C GLU A 67 -2.83 -4.60 7.04
N ASN A 68 -2.90 -3.79 8.11
CA ASN A 68 -4.01 -3.82 9.06
C ASN A 68 -5.34 -3.44 8.41
N GLN A 69 -5.33 -2.41 7.55
CA GLN A 69 -6.51 -1.98 6.81
C GLN A 69 -7.01 -3.11 5.89
N THR A 70 -6.11 -3.79 5.19
CA THR A 70 -6.47 -4.90 4.28
C THR A 70 -7.09 -6.07 5.05
N LYS A 71 -6.50 -6.44 6.20
CA LYS A 71 -7.04 -7.49 7.07
C LYS A 71 -8.43 -7.12 7.62
N LEU A 72 -8.62 -5.86 8.02
CA LEU A 72 -9.90 -5.38 8.53
C LEU A 72 -11.00 -5.44 7.45
N ILE A 73 -10.69 -4.99 6.23
CA ILE A 73 -11.63 -5.04 5.10
C ILE A 73 -11.99 -6.50 4.75
N ALA A 74 -11.02 -7.41 4.77
CA ALA A 74 -11.26 -8.83 4.52
C ALA A 74 -12.19 -9.44 5.58
N ALA A 75 -11.95 -9.16 6.86
CA ALA A 75 -12.81 -9.61 7.96
C ALA A 75 -14.24 -9.05 7.85
N GLN A 76 -14.38 -7.76 7.51
CA GLN A 76 -15.68 -7.12 7.29
C GLN A 76 -16.45 -7.75 6.12
N LYS A 77 -15.78 -8.03 5.00
CA LYS A 77 -16.39 -8.73 3.85
C LYS A 77 -16.89 -10.12 4.23
N HIS A 78 -16.14 -10.84 5.07
CA HIS A 78 -16.56 -12.16 5.55
C HIS A 78 -17.85 -12.08 6.37
N VAL A 79 -17.93 -11.12 7.31
CA VAL A 79 -19.14 -10.89 8.12
C VAL A 79 -20.34 -10.52 7.25
N GLN A 80 -20.16 -9.63 6.27
CA GLN A 80 -21.24 -9.25 5.33
C GLN A 80 -21.74 -10.44 4.49
N THR A 81 -20.84 -11.31 4.04
CA THR A 81 -21.21 -12.52 3.30
C THR A 81 -22.04 -13.46 4.16
N LEU A 82 -21.63 -13.70 5.42
CA LEU A 82 -22.39 -14.53 6.35
C LEU A 82 -23.78 -13.94 6.66
N GLN A 83 -23.87 -12.62 6.82
CA GLN A 83 -25.16 -11.94 7.01
C GLN A 83 -26.08 -12.15 5.80
N LYS A 84 -25.54 -12.00 4.58
CA LYS A 84 -26.32 -12.19 3.34
C LYS A 84 -26.73 -13.65 3.12
N LEU A 85 -25.87 -14.61 3.45
CA LEU A 85 -26.22 -16.03 3.46
C LEU A 85 -27.34 -16.33 4.46
N ARG A 86 -27.27 -15.74 5.67
CA ARG A 86 -28.35 -15.86 6.68
C ARG A 86 -29.68 -15.35 6.16
N GLU A 87 -29.70 -14.21 5.45
CA GLU A 87 -30.91 -13.67 4.82
C GLU A 87 -31.45 -14.60 3.73
N LEU A 88 -30.58 -15.22 2.93
CA LEU A 88 -30.99 -16.17 1.89
C LEU A 88 -31.56 -17.47 2.46
N CYS A 89 -30.96 -18.03 3.51
CA CYS A 89 -31.50 -19.21 4.19
C CYS A 89 -32.81 -18.91 4.92
N SER A 90 -32.99 -17.69 5.43
CA SER A 90 -34.29 -17.25 5.98
C SER A 90 -35.36 -17.07 4.90
N ARG A 91 -34.96 -17.12 3.62
CA ARG A 91 -35.82 -17.03 2.45
C ARG A 91 -36.08 -18.39 1.80
N GLU A 92 -35.64 -19.49 2.41
CA GLU A 92 -36.13 -20.81 2.06
C GLU A 92 -37.57 -20.95 2.57
N MET A 93 -38.50 -20.80 1.62
CA MET A 93 -39.88 -21.27 1.61
C MET A 93 -40.62 -21.16 2.94
N ASN A 94 -41.38 -20.06 3.06
CA ASN A 94 -42.50 -20.02 3.98
C ASN A 94 -43.39 -21.23 3.67
N VAL A 95 -43.72 -22.06 4.67
CA VAL A 95 -44.53 -23.29 4.52
C VAL A 95 -45.78 -23.08 3.65
N ILE A 96 -46.30 -21.86 3.65
CA ILE A 96 -47.44 -21.36 2.87
C ILE A 96 -47.21 -21.43 1.34
N GLU A 97 -46.01 -21.17 0.84
CA GLU A 97 -45.70 -21.23 -0.61
C GLU A 97 -45.64 -22.67 -1.12
N ILE A 98 -45.22 -23.61 -0.29
CA ILE A 98 -45.27 -25.05 -0.60
C ILE A 98 -46.72 -25.53 -0.65
N THR A 99 -47.57 -25.08 0.29
CA THR A 99 -48.99 -25.49 0.32
C THR A 99 -49.73 -25.05 -0.95
N LYS A 100 -49.42 -23.85 -1.47
CA LYS A 100 -50.01 -23.35 -2.73
C LYS A 100 -49.58 -24.12 -3.98
N LEU A 101 -48.43 -24.79 -3.98
CA LEU A 101 -47.97 -25.63 -5.09
C LEU A 101 -48.61 -27.03 -5.07
N ILE A 102 -49.03 -27.52 -3.90
CA ILE A 102 -49.70 -28.82 -3.75
C ILE A 102 -51.18 -28.74 -4.17
N GLU A 103 -51.83 -27.58 -4.08
CA GLU A 103 -53.24 -27.38 -4.50
C GLU A 103 -53.43 -27.22 -6.02
N VAL A 104 -52.35 -27.14 -6.82
CA VAL A 104 -52.39 -26.96 -8.28
C VAL A 104 -52.00 -28.23 -9.06
N LEU A 105 -51.68 -29.33 -8.36
CA LEU A 105 -51.51 -30.68 -8.92
C LEU A 105 -52.72 -31.55 -8.59
#